data_AF-A0A967U4J9-F1
#
_entry.id   AF-A0A967U4J9-F1
#
_cell.length_a   1.000
_cell.length_b   1.000
_cell.length_c   1.000
_cell.angle_alpha   90.00
_cell.angle_beta   90.00
_cell.angle_gamma   90.00
#
_symmetry.space_group_name_H-M   'P 1'
#
loop_
_entity.id
_entity.type
_entity.pdbx_description
1 polymer ?
#
loop_
_entity_poly.entity_id
_entity_poly.type
_entity_poly.pdbx_seq_one_letter_code
_entity_poly.pdbx_strand_id
1 'polypeptide(L)'
;MSSDPVKVSFSIESRSTLWNIIFEGFDQEVILVTNFYGDCANTVGILHSFAGLIDNKFKDCYIRTTETGLAIEKYMPTNDQTQINDWENLMLSLRDNIKSITSVNKDSALTGG
;
A
#
# COMPACT_ATOMS: atom_id res chain seq x y z
N MET A 1 22.16 -6.62 -10.33
CA MET A 1 20.75 -6.23 -10.57
C MET A 1 20.31 -5.43 -9.35
N SER A 2 19.97 -4.15 -9.52
CA SER A 2 19.43 -3.35 -8.41
C SER A 2 18.05 -3.92 -8.05
N SER A 3 17.95 -4.65 -6.94
CA SER A 3 16.64 -5.06 -6.43
C SER A 3 15.93 -3.81 -5.92
N ASP A 4 14.74 -3.57 -6.46
CA ASP A 4 13.88 -2.49 -6.00
C ASP A 4 13.62 -2.64 -4.49
N PRO A 5 14.04 -1.67 -3.63
CA PRO A 5 14.02 -1.88 -2.19
C PRO A 5 12.60 -1.97 -1.63
N VAL A 6 11.63 -1.36 -2.32
CA VAL A 6 10.22 -1.36 -1.93
C VAL A 6 9.38 -1.90 -3.08
N LYS A 7 8.70 -3.02 -2.83
CA LYS A 7 7.72 -3.60 -3.78
C LYS A 7 6.31 -3.25 -3.34
N VAL A 8 5.37 -3.24 -4.28
CA VAL A 8 3.94 -3.03 -4.01
C VAL A 8 3.11 -4.11 -4.71
N SER A 9 2.04 -4.57 -4.07
CA SER A 9 1.02 -5.42 -4.68
C SER A 9 -0.38 -4.89 -4.39
N PHE A 10 -1.28 -5.05 -5.35
CA PHE A 10 -2.68 -4.65 -5.26
C PHE A 10 -3.59 -5.88 -5.23
N SER A 11 -4.61 -5.84 -4.39
CA SER A 11 -5.69 -6.83 -4.37
C SER A 11 -7.02 -6.14 -4.09
N ILE A 12 -8.09 -6.72 -4.63
CA ILE A 12 -9.46 -6.31 -4.36
C ILE A 12 -10.08 -7.45 -3.55
N GLU A 13 -10.55 -7.12 -2.35
CA GLU A 13 -11.37 -8.00 -1.54
C GLU A 13 -12.82 -7.55 -1.65
N SER A 14 -13.75 -8.50 -1.61
CA SER A 14 -15.18 -8.21 -1.55
C SER A 14 -15.78 -9.00 -0.40
N ARG A 15 -16.64 -8.35 0.38
CA ARG A 15 -17.44 -9.00 1.42
C ARG A 15 -18.70 -9.66 0.86
N SER A 16 -18.94 -9.48 -0.43
CA SER A 16 -20.07 -10.03 -1.15
C SER A 16 -19.97 -11.53 -1.24
N THR A 17 -21.07 -12.20 -0.94
CA THR A 17 -21.17 -13.63 -1.23
C THR A 17 -21.33 -13.83 -2.74
N LEU A 18 -21.00 -15.03 -3.24
CA LEU A 18 -21.32 -15.40 -4.63
C LEU A 18 -22.82 -15.22 -4.96
N TRP A 19 -23.69 -15.36 -3.96
CA TRP A 19 -25.12 -15.11 -4.10
C TRP A 19 -25.40 -13.64 -4.43
N ASN A 20 -24.77 -12.70 -3.74
CA ASN A 20 -24.96 -11.26 -4.01
C ASN A 20 -24.52 -10.89 -5.43
N ILE A 21 -23.39 -11.44 -5.91
CA ILE A 21 -22.90 -11.19 -7.27
C ILE A 21 -23.91 -11.65 -8.34
N ILE A 22 -24.55 -12.81 -8.12
CA ILE A 22 -25.51 -13.38 -9.07
C ILE A 22 -26.80 -12.54 -9.17
N PHE A 23 -27.26 -11.96 -8.06
CA PHE A 23 -28.57 -11.29 -8.00
C PHE A 23 -28.52 -9.76 -8.05
N GLU A 24 -27.46 -9.14 -7.56
CA GLU A 24 -27.32 -7.68 -7.45
C GLU A 24 -26.25 -7.11 -8.40
N GLY A 25 -25.48 -7.98 -9.07
CA GLY A 25 -24.41 -7.60 -9.99
C GLY A 25 -23.09 -7.28 -9.30
N PHE A 26 -22.12 -6.81 -10.09
CA PHE A 26 -20.73 -6.54 -9.65
C PHE A 26 -20.53 -5.17 -8.99
N ASP A 27 -21.60 -4.38 -8.84
CA ASP A 27 -21.56 -3.02 -8.30
C ASP A 27 -21.63 -3.04 -6.76
N GLN A 28 -20.81 -3.90 -6.18
CA GLN A 28 -20.80 -4.20 -4.75
C GLN A 28 -19.70 -3.42 -4.02
N GLU A 29 -19.81 -3.39 -2.70
CA GLU A 29 -18.76 -2.94 -1.80
C GLU A 29 -17.47 -3.76 -1.98
N VAL A 30 -16.35 -3.05 -2.08
CA VAL A 30 -15.02 -3.64 -2.19
C VAL A 30 -14.05 -2.98 -1.22
N ILE A 31 -13.04 -3.75 -0.82
CA ILE A 31 -11.91 -3.25 -0.05
C ILE A 31 -10.68 -3.33 -0.96
N LEU A 32 -10.10 -2.18 -1.26
CA LEU A 32 -8.82 -2.12 -1.97
C LEU A 32 -7.71 -2.32 -0.95
N VAL A 33 -6.87 -3.33 -1.19
CA VAL A 33 -5.75 -3.65 -0.32
C VAL A 33 -4.45 -3.42 -1.10
N THR A 34 -3.62 -2.53 -0.58
CA THR A 34 -2.28 -2.28 -1.09
C THR A 34 -1.25 -2.75 -0.06
N ASN A 35 -0.39 -3.68 -0.45
CA ASN A 35 0.70 -4.16 0.38
C ASN A 35 2.03 -3.61 -0.12
N PHE A 36 2.80 -3.01 0.78
CA PHE A 36 4.17 -2.56 0.58
C PHE A 36 5.12 -3.53 1.28
N TYR A 37 6.15 -3.97 0.56
CA TYR A 37 7.12 -4.94 1.05
C TYR A 37 8.52 -4.35 1.01
N GLY A 38 9.25 -4.49 2.12
CA GLY A 38 10.67 -4.19 2.19
C GLY A 38 11.51 -5.40 1.76
N ASP A 39 12.59 -5.15 1.04
CA ASP A 39 13.58 -6.17 0.66
C ASP A 39 14.51 -6.61 1.80
N CYS A 40 14.62 -5.81 2.85
CA CYS A 40 15.46 -6.06 4.02
C CYS A 40 14.87 -5.41 5.28
N ALA A 41 15.38 -5.81 6.45
CA ALA A 41 14.89 -5.33 7.75
C ALA A 41 14.92 -3.79 7.89
N ASN A 42 15.94 -3.12 7.33
CA ASN A 42 16.00 -1.66 7.34
C ASN A 42 14.84 -1.04 6.54
N THR A 43 14.56 -1.56 5.34
CA THR A 43 13.44 -1.07 4.53
C THR A 43 12.09 -1.34 5.21
N VAL A 44 11.93 -2.50 5.87
CA VAL A 44 10.75 -2.81 6.67
C VAL A 44 10.58 -1.80 7.82
N GLY A 45 11.65 -1.47 8.54
CA GLY A 45 11.61 -0.46 9.61
C GLY A 45 11.20 0.93 9.12
N ILE A 46 11.63 1.32 7.91
CA ILE A 46 11.19 2.56 7.27
C ILE A 46 9.69 2.49 6.94
N LEU A 47 9.19 1.38 6.40
CA LEU A 47 7.76 1.20 6.11
C LEU A 47 6.91 1.28 7.39
N HIS A 48 7.38 0.69 8.50
CA HIS A 48 6.69 0.78 9.80
C HIS A 48 6.68 2.21 10.35
N SER A 49 7.80 2.92 10.25
CA SER A 49 7.89 4.33 10.65
C SER A 49 6.95 5.19 9.80
N PHE A 50 6.89 4.89 8.51
CA PHE A 50 5.99 5.56 7.57
C PHE A 50 4.53 5.35 7.93
N ALA A 51 4.14 4.12 8.30
CA ALA A 51 2.79 3.79 8.76
C ALA A 51 2.31 4.74 9.87
N GLY A 52 3.15 4.98 10.89
CA GLY A 52 2.82 5.89 11.99
C GLY A 52 2.69 7.37 11.57
N LEU A 53 3.36 7.79 10.49
CA LEU A 53 3.26 9.16 9.97
C LEU A 53 2.00 9.38 9.14
N ILE A 54 1.60 8.38 8.36
CA ILE A 54 0.49 8.51 7.42
C ILE A 54 -0.88 8.21 8.02
N ASP A 55 -0.94 7.51 9.15
CA ASP A 55 -2.19 7.23 9.87
C ASP A 55 -3.04 8.49 10.09
N ASN A 56 -2.38 9.62 10.37
CA ASN A 56 -3.04 10.90 10.56
C ASN A 56 -3.52 11.60 9.26
N LYS A 57 -2.95 11.22 8.11
CA LYS A 57 -3.24 11.83 6.79
C LYS A 57 -4.27 11.05 6.00
N PHE A 58 -4.34 9.73 6.17
CA PHE A 58 -5.26 8.84 5.44
C PHE A 58 -6.40 8.39 6.35
N LYS A 59 -7.23 9.34 6.80
CA LYS A 59 -8.30 9.09 7.79
C LYS A 59 -9.40 8.13 7.32
N ASP A 60 -9.50 7.92 6.02
CA ASP A 60 -10.43 7.04 5.34
C ASP A 60 -9.82 5.68 4.98
N CYS A 61 -8.57 5.43 5.40
CA CYS A 61 -7.87 4.18 5.17
C CYS A 61 -7.59 3.48 6.50
N TYR A 62 -7.58 2.15 6.46
CA TYR A 62 -7.08 1.34 7.56
C TYR A 62 -5.63 0.95 7.27
N ILE A 63 -4.72 1.32 8.17
CA ILE A 63 -3.28 1.11 8.00
C ILE A 63 -2.81 0.11 9.05
N ARG A 64 -2.07 -0.92 8.63
CA ARG A 64 -1.43 -1.87 9.54
C ARG A 64 0.00 -2.19 9.13
N THR A 65 0.86 -2.40 10.11
CA THR A 65 2.18 -3.01 9.87
C THR A 65 2.04 -4.51 9.69
N THR A 66 2.90 -5.08 8.85
CA THR A 66 3.05 -6.53 8.65
C THR A 66 4.49 -6.93 8.93
N GLU A 67 4.76 -8.23 9.05
CA GLU A 67 6.13 -8.74 9.24
C GLU A 67 7.09 -8.29 8.12
N THR A 68 6.57 -8.07 6.91
CA THR A 68 7.34 -7.75 5.72
C THR A 68 7.20 -6.30 5.26
N GLY A 69 6.39 -5.48 5.95
CA GLY A 69 6.21 -4.07 5.60
C GLY A 69 4.90 -3.48 6.12
N LEU A 70 4.05 -3.01 5.20
CA LEU A 70 2.88 -2.18 5.48
C LEU A 70 1.72 -2.58 4.57
N ALA A 71 0.52 -2.66 5.12
CA ALA A 71 -0.72 -2.81 4.36
C ALA A 71 -1.63 -1.60 4.58
N ILE A 72 -2.17 -1.07 3.48
CA ILE A 72 -3.14 0.01 3.49
C ILE A 72 -4.41 -0.49 2.83
N GLU A 73 -5.53 -0.39 3.54
CA GLU A 73 -6.84 -0.79 3.07
C GLU A 73 -7.73 0.43 2.91
N LYS A 74 -8.46 0.51 1.81
CA LYS A 74 -9.50 1.51 1.60
C LYS A 74 -10.82 0.82 1.30
N TYR A 75 -11.81 1.16 2.12
CA TYR A 75 -13.18 0.75 1.88
C TYR A 75 -13.78 1.57 0.76
N MET A 76 -14.45 0.91 -0.19
CA MET A 76 -15.18 1.55 -1.26
C MET A 76 -16.60 1.00 -1.35
N PRO A 77 -17.62 1.88 -1.37
CA PRO A 77 -19.03 1.45 -1.39
C PRO A 77 -19.45 0.85 -2.72
N THR A 78 -18.72 1.12 -3.81
CA THR A 78 -19.00 0.61 -5.15
C THR A 78 -17.70 0.26 -5.89
N ASN A 79 -17.81 -0.68 -6.83
CA ASN A 79 -16.71 -1.10 -7.70
C ASN A 79 -16.54 -0.13 -8.88
N ASP A 80 -16.02 1.06 -8.60
CA ASP A 80 -15.77 2.11 -9.58
C ASP A 80 -14.34 2.05 -10.13
N GLN A 81 -14.19 1.74 -11.41
CA GLN A 81 -12.89 1.61 -12.08
C GLN A 81 -12.05 2.90 -12.03
N THR A 82 -12.68 4.07 -12.07
CA THR A 82 -11.96 5.36 -12.01
C THR A 82 -11.31 5.52 -10.64
N GLN A 83 -12.09 5.26 -9.58
CA GLN A 83 -11.60 5.34 -8.21
C GLN A 83 -10.54 4.26 -7.91
N ILE A 84 -10.66 3.07 -8.50
CA ILE A 84 -9.62 2.03 -8.42
C ILE A 84 -8.31 2.51 -9.05
N ASN A 85 -8.38 3.08 -10.26
CA ASN A 85 -7.19 3.60 -10.94
C ASN A 85 -6.56 4.76 -10.17
N ASP A 86 -7.36 5.66 -9.60
CA ASP A 86 -6.89 6.77 -8.78
C ASP A 86 -6.17 6.26 -7.52
N TRP A 87 -6.71 5.21 -6.89
CA TRP A 87 -6.07 4.53 -5.76
C TRP A 87 -4.73 3.91 -6.14
N GLU A 88 -4.68 3.14 -7.24
CA GLU A 88 -3.44 2.53 -7.71
C GLU A 88 -2.37 3.60 -8.00
N ASN A 89 -2.73 4.68 -8.68
CA ASN A 89 -1.82 5.78 -8.97
C ASN A 89 -1.29 6.46 -7.70
N LEU A 90 -2.17 6.70 -6.72
CA LEU A 90 -1.79 7.27 -5.42
C LEU A 90 -0.78 6.38 -4.69
N MET A 91 -1.03 5.07 -4.68
CA MET A 91 -0.17 4.09 -4.00
C MET A 91 1.17 3.88 -4.71
N LEU A 92 1.19 3.93 -6.04
CA LEU A 92 2.43 3.92 -6.83
C LEU A 92 3.26 5.17 -6.57
N SER A 93 2.64 6.35 -6.51
CA SER A 93 3.32 7.59 -6.13
C SER A 93 3.87 7.51 -4.70
N LEU A 94 3.10 6.96 -3.77
CA LEU A 94 3.52 6.73 -2.39
C LEU A 94 4.75 5.81 -2.32
N ARG A 95 4.73 4.71 -3.07
CA ARG A 95 5.87 3.79 -3.21
C ARG A 95 7.12 4.53 -3.67
N ASP A 96 7.01 5.35 -4.70
CA ASP A 96 8.16 6.06 -5.28
C ASP A 96 8.69 7.14 -4.32
N ASN A 97 7.82 7.81 -3.57
CA ASN A 97 8.22 8.70 -2.49
C ASN A 97 9.01 7.95 -1.40
N ILE A 98 8.53 6.79 -0.94
CA ILE A 98 9.23 5.99 0.07
C ILE A 98 10.59 5.52 -0.46
N LYS A 99 10.67 5.07 -1.73
CA LYS A 99 11.92 4.67 -2.36
C LYS A 99 12.97 5.76 -2.31
N SER A 100 12.60 7.00 -2.64
CA SER A 100 13.55 8.13 -2.62
C SER A 100 14.16 8.37 -1.24
N ILE A 101 13.37 8.18 -0.17
CA ILE A 101 13.86 8.24 1.22
C ILE A 101 14.82 7.09 1.51
N THR A 102 14.51 5.87 1.07
CA THR A 102 15.37 4.70 1.30
C THR A 102 16.72 4.77 0.58
N SER A 103 16.78 5.38 -0.61
CA SER A 103 18.04 5.57 -1.34
C SER A 103 18.95 6.59 -0.65
N VAL A 104 18.39 7.70 -0.15
CA VAL A 104 19.16 8.73 0.58
C VAL A 104 19.80 8.17 1.86
N ASN A 105 19.08 7.30 2.58
CA ASN A 105 19.63 6.64 3.77
C ASN A 105 20.77 5.65 3.45
N LYS A 106 20.76 4.99 2.28
CA LYS A 106 21.87 4.12 1.85
C LYS A 106 23.14 4.92 1.57
N ASP A 107 23.04 6.08 0.94
CA ASP A 107 24.19 6.93 0.62
C ASP A 107 24.82 7.57 1.87
N SER A 108 23.99 7.90 2.86
CA SER A 108 24.43 8.44 4.16
C SER A 108 25.21 7.41 5.00
N ALA A 109 24.83 6.13 4.90
CA ALA A 109 25.52 5.04 5.60
C ALA A 109 26.90 4.67 4.98
N LEU A 110 27.13 5.04 3.71
CA LEU A 110 28.38 4.77 2.99
C LEU A 110 29.42 5.90 3.10
N THR A 111 29.02 7.07 3.61
CA THR A 111 29.88 8.26 3.70
C THR A 111 30.31 8.61 5.12
N GLY A 112 29.87 7.85 6.13
CA GLY A 112 30.32 7.96 7.51
C GLY A 112 31.43 6.96 7.83
N GLY A 113 32.69 7.35 7.58
CA GLY A 113 33.92 6.65 7.98
C GLY A 113 34.96 7.64 8.47
#